data_AF-A0A0D2N7G3-F1
#
_entry.id   AF-A0A0D2N7G3-F1
#
_cell.length_a   1.000
_cell.length_b   1.000
_cell.length_c   1.000
_cell.angle_alpha   90.00
_cell.angle_beta   90.00
_cell.angle_gamma   90.00
#
_symmetry.space_group_name_H-M   'P 1'
#
loop_
_entity.id
_entity.type
_entity.pdbx_description
1 polymer ?
#
loop_
_entity_poly.entity_id
_entity_poly.type
_entity_poly.pdbx_seq_one_letter_code
_entity_poly.pdbx_strand_id
1 'polypeptide(L)'
;MLIGMNWKLADATPRNIMTNSGFTDALCRHLGWNHPFGPALSDLHPSLGNTDHVRRLIDDLRLKIFPSGTGFEGAQFLVEQQQLSPPDEHHLMDDGSTFHFIICMSRTMSKFLMETEYVTIDTSFKRVHHKWQEFEIESWDRETMRSVVAVRAFTTSQTAQAHLILLSRIFQIATTDTGIPVQFRHIHGMGFSVWVADAHKGQALGLGMFCVALCADIDKFCPYEPSRLLNSLDPYDHLRRFFRLCLVHFDRNIRQLRSHISKEVNDAMHSLASSDVHPDLNSALSIIDQGGKKAQAWLKDKLTGSKFVLPAIYQPQSLIPYLIWKSAPSSSNGNEQSHRNVNRDGVGLTILAGIMRGMQFDARLEASRKLFKTQGIFSRDQMATHFRRSEKAFNRNFFNISGGSTKNCFTALLFPPTLTDSDTHLLAAFEPTENTDDVPNNSPKAQQLPVPTEHFDRETWPNMQQEPFKNLIGGYVSTAQRSTYSSLEGALIKTKRRKLIPFGPRFQVQAQASIGSSRIYEPRTQDLAPFDETMHTSSFSSLFGALE
;
A
#
# COMPACT_ATOMS: atom_id res chain seq x y z
N MET A 1 -22.96 20.09 -13.52
CA MET A 1 -22.93 18.64 -13.17
C MET A 1 -21.52 18.08 -13.19
N LEU A 2 -20.82 18.05 -14.33
CA LEU A 2 -19.45 17.50 -14.43
C LEU A 2 -18.44 18.12 -13.44
N ILE A 3 -18.46 19.44 -13.26
CA ILE A 3 -17.59 20.13 -12.29
C ILE A 3 -17.80 19.60 -10.85
N GLY A 4 -19.04 19.26 -10.50
CA GLY A 4 -19.40 18.72 -9.19
C GLY A 4 -18.85 17.30 -8.91
N MET A 5 -18.22 16.67 -9.90
CA MET A 5 -17.56 15.36 -9.74
C MET A 5 -16.20 15.46 -9.02
N ASN A 6 -15.67 16.68 -8.82
CA ASN A 6 -14.38 16.94 -8.16
C ASN A 6 -13.24 16.13 -8.80
N TRP A 7 -12.41 15.47 -8.00
CA TRP A 7 -11.29 14.63 -8.46
C TRP A 7 -11.70 13.57 -9.49
N LYS A 8 -12.96 13.11 -9.47
CA LYS A 8 -13.44 12.10 -10.43
C LYS A 8 -13.52 12.64 -11.86
N LEU A 9 -13.50 13.97 -12.05
CA LEU A 9 -13.40 14.59 -13.37
C LEU A 9 -12.06 14.27 -14.05
N ALA A 10 -10.98 14.12 -13.26
CA ALA A 10 -9.66 13.78 -13.78
C ALA A 10 -9.67 12.46 -14.57
N ASP A 11 -10.51 11.48 -14.17
CA ASP A 11 -10.67 10.18 -14.85
C ASP A 11 -12.07 9.97 -15.45
N ALA A 12 -12.82 11.05 -15.66
CA ALA A 12 -14.15 10.96 -16.24
C ALA A 12 -14.09 10.39 -17.67
N THR A 13 -14.99 9.45 -17.93
CA THR A 13 -15.29 8.96 -19.28
C THR A 13 -16.80 9.00 -19.46
N PRO A 14 -17.33 9.01 -20.70
CA PRO A 14 -18.77 8.97 -20.93
C PRO A 14 -19.48 7.86 -20.14
N ARG A 15 -18.83 6.70 -19.98
CA ARG A 15 -19.34 5.61 -19.15
C ARG A 15 -19.25 5.91 -17.65
N ASN A 16 -18.11 6.39 -17.16
CA ASN A 16 -17.88 6.63 -15.73
C ASN A 16 -18.76 7.75 -15.16
N ILE A 17 -19.13 8.74 -15.97
CA ILE A 17 -20.06 9.78 -15.50
C ILE A 17 -21.47 9.22 -15.27
N MET A 18 -21.91 8.25 -16.08
CA MET A 18 -23.23 7.62 -15.96
C MET A 18 -23.33 6.58 -14.84
N THR A 19 -22.20 6.06 -14.36
CA THR A 19 -22.15 5.18 -13.18
C THR A 19 -21.92 5.96 -11.88
N ASN A 20 -21.71 7.27 -11.96
CA ASN A 20 -21.48 8.11 -10.78
C ASN A 20 -22.80 8.57 -10.18
N SER A 21 -23.14 8.09 -8.98
CA SER A 21 -24.38 8.46 -8.29
C SER A 21 -24.58 9.97 -8.16
N GLY A 22 -23.56 10.73 -7.76
CA GLY A 22 -23.67 12.19 -7.62
C GLY A 22 -23.95 12.91 -8.95
N PHE A 23 -23.41 12.41 -10.06
CA PHE A 23 -23.72 12.93 -11.39
C PHE A 23 -25.14 12.54 -11.82
N THR A 24 -25.51 11.26 -11.69
CA THR A 24 -26.84 10.75 -12.06
C THR A 24 -27.93 11.41 -11.23
N ASP A 25 -27.74 11.60 -9.93
CA ASP A 25 -28.68 12.31 -9.05
C ASP A 25 -28.83 13.79 -9.44
N ALA A 26 -27.74 14.42 -9.89
CA ALA A 26 -27.80 15.79 -10.40
C ALA A 26 -28.53 15.86 -11.75
N LEU A 27 -28.34 14.86 -12.61
CA LEU A 27 -29.02 14.75 -13.89
C LEU A 27 -30.53 14.50 -13.70
N CYS A 28 -30.91 13.57 -12.83
CA CYS A 28 -32.31 13.31 -12.48
C CYS A 28 -33.00 14.58 -11.98
N ARG A 29 -32.37 15.30 -11.04
CA ARG A 29 -32.90 16.57 -10.52
C ARG A 29 -33.04 17.63 -11.61
N HIS A 30 -32.06 17.73 -12.50
CA HIS A 30 -32.08 18.72 -13.58
C HIS A 30 -33.17 18.43 -14.61
N LEU A 31 -33.46 17.15 -14.90
CA LEU A 31 -34.49 16.73 -15.84
C LEU A 31 -35.89 16.60 -15.22
N GLY A 32 -36.03 16.72 -13.89
CA GLY A 32 -37.27 16.37 -13.21
C GLY A 32 -37.65 14.90 -13.40
N TRP A 33 -36.64 14.02 -13.40
CA TRP A 33 -36.78 12.63 -13.82
C TRP A 33 -37.50 11.78 -12.78
N ASN A 34 -38.67 11.25 -13.15
CA ASN A 34 -39.55 10.47 -12.26
C ASN A 34 -39.71 9.00 -12.71
N HIS A 35 -38.89 8.53 -13.66
CA HIS A 35 -38.97 7.16 -14.15
C HIS A 35 -38.20 6.17 -13.26
N PRO A 36 -38.60 4.88 -13.24
CA PRO A 36 -37.95 3.85 -12.41
C PRO A 36 -36.54 3.47 -12.89
N PHE A 37 -36.17 3.84 -14.12
CA PHE A 37 -34.83 3.66 -14.68
C PHE A 37 -34.07 4.98 -14.72
N GLY A 38 -32.73 4.93 -14.73
CA GLY A 38 -31.90 6.13 -14.79
C GLY A 38 -31.96 6.82 -16.16
N PRO A 39 -31.87 8.16 -16.22
CA PRO A 39 -31.84 8.91 -17.47
C PRO A 39 -30.58 8.59 -18.28
N ALA A 40 -30.68 8.72 -19.60
CA ALA A 40 -29.54 8.76 -20.51
C ALA A 40 -29.06 10.20 -20.72
N LEU A 41 -27.85 10.38 -21.24
CA LEU A 41 -27.34 11.72 -21.58
C LEU A 41 -28.13 12.34 -22.75
N SER A 42 -28.68 11.51 -23.65
CA SER A 42 -29.53 11.96 -24.76
C SER A 42 -30.81 12.64 -24.29
N ASP A 43 -31.28 12.32 -23.08
CA ASP A 43 -32.47 12.94 -22.48
C ASP A 43 -32.20 14.38 -22.04
N LEU A 44 -30.92 14.73 -21.81
CA LEU A 44 -30.50 16.12 -21.62
C LEU A 44 -30.41 16.87 -22.95
N HIS A 45 -29.81 16.24 -23.95
CA HIS A 45 -29.74 16.77 -25.30
C HIS A 45 -29.42 15.64 -26.30
N PRO A 46 -30.13 15.50 -27.44
CA PRO A 46 -29.94 14.38 -28.36
C PRO A 46 -28.49 14.15 -28.83
N SER A 47 -27.71 15.24 -29.02
CA SER A 47 -26.29 15.13 -29.42
C SER A 47 -25.41 14.39 -28.40
N LEU A 48 -25.81 14.35 -27.12
CA LEU A 48 -25.07 13.68 -26.06
C LEU A 48 -25.29 12.16 -26.05
N GLY A 49 -26.18 11.65 -26.92
CA GLY A 49 -26.19 10.23 -27.27
C GLY A 49 -24.91 9.79 -27.99
N ASN A 50 -24.18 10.73 -28.61
CA ASN A 50 -22.87 10.45 -29.20
C ASN A 50 -21.77 10.51 -28.11
N THR A 51 -21.21 9.35 -27.77
CA THR A 51 -20.19 9.25 -26.73
C THR A 51 -18.89 9.99 -27.04
N ASP A 52 -18.54 10.21 -28.32
CA ASP A 52 -17.37 11.00 -28.70
C ASP A 52 -17.62 12.50 -28.51
N HIS A 53 -18.86 12.96 -28.72
CA HIS A 53 -19.26 14.32 -28.36
C HIS A 53 -19.11 14.52 -26.85
N VAL A 54 -19.66 13.60 -26.05
CA VAL A 54 -19.53 13.64 -24.59
C VAL A 54 -18.06 13.62 -24.16
N ARG A 55 -17.22 12.79 -24.79
CA ARG A 55 -15.78 12.75 -24.52
C ARG A 55 -15.11 14.10 -24.77
N ARG A 56 -15.38 14.75 -25.91
CA ARG A 56 -14.84 16.09 -26.21
C ARG A 56 -15.24 17.11 -25.15
N LEU A 57 -16.50 17.13 -24.71
CA LEU A 57 -16.96 18.03 -23.64
C LEU A 57 -16.27 17.76 -22.29
N ILE A 58 -16.06 16.49 -21.96
CA ILE A 58 -15.31 16.10 -20.76
C ILE A 58 -13.87 16.61 -20.86
N ASP A 59 -13.22 16.40 -22.00
CA ASP A 59 -11.81 16.76 -22.20
C ASP A 59 -11.62 18.29 -22.22
N ASP A 60 -12.51 19.04 -22.87
CA ASP A 60 -12.54 20.51 -22.83
C ASP A 60 -12.66 21.04 -21.41
N LEU A 61 -13.52 20.44 -20.60
CA LEU A 61 -13.67 20.82 -19.20
C LEU A 61 -12.46 20.38 -18.36
N ARG A 62 -11.94 19.17 -18.60
CA ARG A 62 -10.75 18.66 -17.91
C ARG A 62 -9.56 19.58 -18.15
N LEU A 63 -9.32 20.04 -19.37
CA LEU A 63 -8.24 20.98 -19.69
C LEU A 63 -8.41 22.33 -18.99
N LYS A 64 -9.64 22.80 -18.78
CA LYS A 64 -9.90 24.03 -18.02
C LYS A 64 -9.62 23.89 -16.53
N ILE A 65 -9.97 22.74 -15.94
CA ILE A 65 -9.81 22.48 -14.50
C ILE A 65 -8.39 22.00 -14.17
N PHE A 66 -7.77 21.25 -15.07
CA PHE A 66 -6.45 20.67 -14.94
C PHE A 66 -5.58 21.10 -16.14
N PRO A 67 -5.14 22.38 -16.17
CA PRO A 67 -4.42 22.93 -17.31
C PRO A 67 -3.09 22.22 -17.60
N SER A 68 -2.45 21.66 -16.57
CA SER A 68 -1.23 20.85 -16.68
C SER A 68 -1.51 19.36 -16.91
N GLY A 69 -2.76 19.00 -17.23
CA GLY A 69 -3.21 17.62 -17.39
C GLY A 69 -3.41 16.88 -16.07
N THR A 70 -3.61 15.56 -16.15
CA THR A 70 -3.89 14.68 -15.00
C THR A 70 -2.75 13.70 -14.70
N GLY A 71 -1.63 13.83 -15.43
CA GLY A 71 -0.41 13.05 -15.28
C GLY A 71 0.50 13.56 -14.16
N PHE A 72 1.81 13.40 -14.37
CA PHE A 72 2.82 13.84 -13.40
C PHE A 72 2.88 15.37 -13.30
N GLU A 73 2.80 16.05 -14.43
CA GLU A 73 2.81 17.51 -14.56
C GLU A 73 1.60 18.14 -13.84
N GLY A 74 0.45 17.46 -13.89
CA GLY A 74 -0.73 17.84 -13.11
C GLY A 74 -0.53 17.71 -11.60
N ALA A 75 0.23 16.72 -11.15
CA ALA A 75 0.59 16.54 -9.74
C ALA A 75 1.56 17.63 -9.26
N GLN A 76 2.56 17.98 -10.08
CA GLN A 76 3.49 19.08 -9.78
C GLN A 76 2.73 20.41 -9.60
N PHE A 77 1.81 20.70 -10.51
CA PHE A 77 0.98 21.89 -10.41
C PHE A 77 0.10 21.90 -9.15
N LEU A 78 -0.43 20.75 -8.73
CA LEU A 78 -1.21 20.64 -7.49
C LEU A 78 -0.38 21.02 -6.25
N VAL A 79 0.88 20.60 -6.21
CA VAL A 79 1.81 20.96 -5.13
C VAL A 79 2.04 22.46 -5.10
N GLU A 80 2.35 23.06 -6.25
CA GLU A 80 2.60 24.50 -6.38
C GLU A 80 1.39 25.30 -5.88
N GLN A 81 0.17 24.89 -6.24
CA GLN A 81 -1.05 25.52 -5.76
C GLN A 81 -1.24 25.40 -4.25
N GLN A 82 -0.82 24.29 -3.65
CA GLN A 82 -0.93 24.08 -2.21
C GLN A 82 0.17 24.81 -1.41
N GLN A 83 1.09 25.51 -2.08
CA GLN A 83 2.26 26.18 -1.48
C GLN A 83 3.06 25.23 -0.57
N LEU A 84 3.00 23.93 -0.85
CA LEU A 84 3.78 22.94 -0.15
C LEU A 84 5.23 23.01 -0.66
N SER A 85 6.19 22.71 0.20
CA SER A 85 7.56 22.44 -0.28
C SER A 85 7.49 21.35 -1.36
N PRO A 86 8.28 21.42 -2.44
CA PRO A 86 8.17 20.46 -3.53
C PRO A 86 8.38 19.03 -2.99
N PRO A 87 7.37 18.13 -3.07
CA PRO A 87 7.55 16.71 -2.81
C PRO A 87 8.16 16.01 -4.04
N ASP A 88 8.33 16.75 -5.14
CA ASP A 88 8.72 16.24 -6.44
C ASP A 88 10.23 16.29 -6.59
N GLU A 89 10.85 15.12 -6.43
CA GLU A 89 12.28 14.96 -6.71
C GLU A 89 12.43 13.89 -7.79
N HIS A 90 12.74 14.34 -9.01
CA HIS A 90 13.28 13.43 -10.02
C HIS A 90 14.69 13.04 -9.58
N HIS A 91 14.98 11.75 -9.59
CA HIS A 91 16.30 11.27 -9.22
C HIS A 91 16.90 10.46 -10.35
N LEU A 92 18.16 10.78 -10.65
CA LEU A 92 19.01 9.97 -11.52
C LEU A 92 19.52 8.78 -10.71
N MET A 93 19.27 7.60 -11.25
CA MET A 93 19.82 6.35 -10.75
C MET A 93 21.26 6.17 -11.20
N ASP A 94 22.00 5.29 -10.54
CA ASP A 94 23.41 5.00 -10.84
C ASP A 94 23.62 4.47 -12.28
N ASP A 95 22.60 3.87 -12.88
CA ASP A 95 22.59 3.41 -14.27
C ASP A 95 22.22 4.52 -15.29
N GLY A 96 22.06 5.75 -14.81
CA GLY A 96 21.65 6.91 -15.61
C GLY A 96 20.15 6.98 -15.89
N SER A 97 19.33 6.04 -15.41
CA SER A 97 17.88 6.09 -15.59
C SER A 97 17.23 7.09 -14.64
N THR A 98 16.15 7.74 -15.08
CA THR A 98 15.35 8.63 -14.21
C THR A 98 14.18 7.86 -13.65
N PHE A 99 14.04 7.83 -12.32
CA PHE A 99 12.81 7.38 -11.69
C PHE A 99 12.09 8.55 -11.03
N HIS A 100 10.76 8.43 -10.96
CA HIS A 100 9.89 9.46 -10.39
C HIS A 100 9.22 8.89 -9.16
N PHE A 101 9.09 9.73 -8.13
CA PHE A 101 8.26 9.44 -6.99
C PHE A 101 7.55 10.69 -6.49
N ILE A 102 6.45 10.46 -5.76
CA ILE A 102 5.63 11.49 -5.12
C ILE A 102 5.32 10.98 -3.72
N ILE A 103 5.61 11.75 -2.68
CA ILE A 103 5.28 11.41 -1.29
C ILE A 103 4.09 12.24 -0.83
N CYS A 104 3.05 11.56 -0.35
CA CYS A 104 1.85 12.14 0.23
C CYS A 104 1.81 11.77 1.73
N MET A 105 2.20 12.71 2.58
CA MET A 105 2.24 12.54 4.03
C MET A 105 1.92 13.86 4.73
N SER A 106 0.96 13.86 5.66
CA SER A 106 0.68 15.03 6.50
C SER A 106 1.62 15.05 7.72
N ARG A 107 1.88 16.22 8.30
CA ARG A 107 2.69 16.35 9.53
C ARG A 107 2.15 15.49 10.68
N THR A 108 0.83 15.35 10.80
CA THR A 108 0.21 14.47 11.80
C THR A 108 0.58 13.00 11.55
N MET A 109 0.61 12.57 10.28
CA MET A 109 1.00 11.21 9.92
C MET A 109 2.50 11.00 10.00
N SER A 110 3.33 12.03 9.73
CA SER A 110 4.76 12.03 10.03
C SER A 110 4.99 11.73 11.51
N LYS A 111 4.29 12.44 12.41
CA LYS A 111 4.38 12.18 13.85
C LYS A 111 3.96 10.75 14.21
N PHE A 112 2.85 10.28 13.64
CA PHE A 112 2.39 8.91 13.87
C PHE A 112 3.41 7.85 13.40
N LEU A 113 4.06 8.07 12.25
CA LEU A 113 5.11 7.19 11.74
C LEU A 113 6.29 7.11 12.72
N MET A 114 6.70 8.25 13.28
CA MET A 114 7.85 8.31 14.19
C MET A 114 7.56 7.72 15.58
N GLU A 115 6.29 7.67 15.98
CA GLU A 115 5.84 7.14 17.27
C GLU A 115 5.51 5.63 17.24
N THR A 116 5.45 5.00 16.06
CA THR A 116 5.07 3.58 15.96
C THR A 116 6.26 2.63 15.97
N GLU A 117 6.07 1.46 16.60
CA GLU A 117 7.08 0.40 16.68
C GLU A 117 6.90 -0.70 15.62
N TYR A 118 5.69 -0.83 15.09
CA TYR A 118 5.31 -1.92 14.18
C TYR A 118 4.69 -1.35 12.92
N VAL A 119 5.30 -1.63 11.77
CA VAL A 119 4.78 -1.17 10.48
C VAL A 119 4.63 -2.31 9.49
N THR A 120 3.73 -2.13 8.55
CA THR A 120 3.53 -2.97 7.39
C THR A 120 3.75 -2.16 6.11
N ILE A 121 4.56 -2.67 5.19
CA ILE A 121 4.68 -2.12 3.83
C ILE A 121 3.80 -2.93 2.88
N ASP A 122 3.10 -2.24 1.99
CA ASP A 122 2.48 -2.86 0.82
C ASP A 122 2.65 -2.00 -0.44
N THR A 123 2.48 -2.62 -1.61
CA THR A 123 2.50 -1.91 -2.89
C THR A 123 1.39 -2.37 -3.81
N SER A 124 0.54 -1.42 -4.21
CA SER A 124 -0.57 -1.62 -5.11
C SER A 124 -0.21 -1.23 -6.55
N PHE A 125 -0.43 -2.16 -7.47
CA PHE A 125 -0.21 -2.00 -8.91
C PHE A 125 -1.47 -1.67 -9.68
N LYS A 126 -2.64 -1.82 -9.05
CA LYS A 126 -3.94 -1.71 -9.73
C LYS A 126 -4.51 -0.31 -9.66
N ARG A 127 -4.08 0.48 -8.69
CA ARG A 127 -4.75 1.73 -8.37
C ARG A 127 -4.50 2.83 -9.39
N VAL A 128 -3.25 2.99 -9.83
CA VAL A 128 -2.84 4.04 -10.78
C VAL A 128 -2.41 3.42 -12.12
N HIS A 129 -2.61 4.16 -13.21
CA HIS A 129 -2.32 3.70 -14.56
C HIS A 129 -0.82 3.71 -14.91
N HIS A 130 -0.47 2.95 -15.96
CA HIS A 130 0.85 2.89 -16.59
C HIS A 130 1.95 2.35 -15.68
N LYS A 131 3.10 3.06 -15.62
CA LYS A 131 4.32 2.65 -14.94
C LYS A 131 4.31 2.91 -13.43
N TRP A 132 3.28 3.59 -12.93
CA TRP A 132 3.22 4.02 -11.54
C TRP A 132 2.68 2.92 -10.64
N GLN A 133 3.14 2.95 -9.40
CA GLN A 133 2.78 2.02 -8.36
C GLN A 133 2.56 2.81 -7.08
N GLU A 134 1.60 2.39 -6.29
CA GLU A 134 1.31 3.01 -5.01
C GLU A 134 1.99 2.22 -3.88
N PHE A 135 2.86 2.88 -3.14
CA PHE A 135 3.58 2.37 -1.99
C PHE A 135 2.93 2.91 -0.70
N GLU A 136 2.67 2.04 0.26
CA GLU A 136 2.09 2.43 1.56
C GLU A 136 2.96 1.93 2.72
N ILE A 137 3.15 2.79 3.73
CA ILE A 137 3.57 2.39 5.08
C ILE A 137 2.37 2.53 5.99
N GLU A 138 1.91 1.42 6.57
CA GLU A 138 0.78 1.36 7.49
C GLU A 138 1.25 0.95 8.88
N SER A 139 0.52 1.39 9.90
CA SER A 139 0.59 0.79 11.23
C SER A 139 -0.80 0.61 11.84
N TRP A 140 -0.88 -0.32 12.80
CA TRP A 140 -2.07 -0.50 13.63
C TRP A 140 -2.13 0.57 14.72
N ASP A 141 -3.09 1.48 14.60
CA ASP A 141 -3.37 2.47 15.63
C ASP A 141 -4.13 1.80 16.78
N ARG A 142 -3.44 1.60 17.92
CA ARG A 142 -3.99 0.96 19.12
C ARG A 142 -5.08 1.79 19.76
N GLU A 143 -5.02 3.13 19.63
CA GLU A 143 -6.02 4.03 20.20
C GLU A 143 -7.35 3.87 19.47
N THR A 144 -7.34 3.95 18.13
CA THR A 144 -8.55 3.85 17.32
C THR A 144 -8.89 2.44 16.85
N MET A 145 -8.10 1.44 17.26
CA MET A 145 -8.24 0.02 16.92
C MET A 145 -8.46 -0.18 15.41
N ARG A 146 -7.60 0.41 14.59
CA ARG A 146 -7.65 0.28 13.13
C ARG A 146 -6.29 0.46 12.47
N SER A 147 -6.20 -0.04 11.26
CA SER A 147 -5.09 0.21 10.33
C SER A 147 -5.12 1.65 9.86
N VAL A 148 -3.96 2.32 9.91
CA VAL A 148 -3.78 3.70 9.43
C VAL A 148 -2.55 3.77 8.55
N VAL A 149 -2.73 4.32 7.34
CA VAL A 149 -1.62 4.63 6.43
C VAL A 149 -0.91 5.86 6.96
N ALA A 150 0.35 5.68 7.36
CA ALA A 150 1.21 6.77 7.80
C ALA A 150 1.87 7.46 6.59
N VAL A 151 2.21 6.68 5.56
CA VAL A 151 2.82 7.20 4.33
C VAL A 151 2.14 6.61 3.13
N ARG A 152 1.77 7.46 2.17
CA ARG A 152 1.39 7.04 0.82
C ARG A 152 2.38 7.66 -0.15
N ALA A 153 2.92 6.86 -1.06
CA ALA A 153 3.78 7.35 -2.10
C ALA A 153 3.43 6.71 -3.44
N PHE A 154 3.74 7.41 -4.53
CA PHE A 154 3.66 6.88 -5.87
C PHE A 154 5.07 6.78 -6.42
N THR A 155 5.45 5.65 -7.03
CA THR A 155 6.78 5.42 -7.60
C THR A 155 6.69 4.75 -8.96
N THR A 156 7.65 5.03 -9.84
CA THR A 156 7.79 4.36 -11.15
C THR A 156 8.84 3.25 -11.16
N SER A 157 9.50 2.99 -10.03
CA SER A 157 10.59 2.02 -9.93
C SER A 157 10.47 1.16 -8.67
N GLN A 158 10.96 -0.08 -8.80
CA GLN A 158 10.98 -1.13 -7.78
C GLN A 158 12.39 -1.57 -7.41
N THR A 159 13.41 -0.91 -7.91
CA THR A 159 14.79 -1.26 -7.61
C THR A 159 15.12 -0.96 -6.16
N ALA A 160 16.16 -1.62 -5.63
CA ALA A 160 16.63 -1.36 -4.27
C ALA A 160 17.07 0.10 -4.09
N GLN A 161 17.73 0.68 -5.09
CA GLN A 161 18.18 2.06 -5.08
C GLN A 161 16.99 3.05 -5.06
N ALA A 162 15.94 2.80 -5.84
CA ALA A 162 14.74 3.64 -5.79
C ALA A 162 14.06 3.58 -4.42
N HIS A 163 14.01 2.40 -3.79
CA HIS A 163 13.48 2.26 -2.44
C HIS A 163 14.36 2.92 -1.38
N LEU A 164 15.69 2.86 -1.50
CA LEU A 164 16.59 3.61 -0.62
C LEU A 164 16.29 5.11 -0.67
N ILE A 165 16.24 5.69 -1.87
CA ILE A 165 15.97 7.12 -2.05
C ILE A 165 14.59 7.49 -1.51
N LEU A 166 13.56 6.70 -1.84
CA LEU A 166 12.20 6.90 -1.36
C LEU A 166 12.14 6.89 0.18
N LEU A 167 12.74 5.89 0.83
CA LEU A 167 12.75 5.78 2.30
C LEU A 167 13.54 6.92 2.94
N SER A 168 14.70 7.27 2.39
CA SER A 168 15.49 8.42 2.84
C SER A 168 14.67 9.70 2.82
N ARG A 169 13.94 9.95 1.73
CA ARG A 169 13.12 11.16 1.62
C ARG A 169 11.92 11.15 2.54
N ILE A 170 11.25 10.00 2.71
CA ILE A 170 10.16 9.83 3.69
C ILE A 170 10.64 10.19 5.10
N PHE A 171 11.77 9.63 5.55
CA PHE A 171 12.26 9.89 6.91
C PHE A 171 12.86 11.27 7.08
N GLN A 172 13.41 11.88 6.02
CA GLN A 172 13.80 13.27 6.04
C GLN A 172 12.58 14.18 6.27
N ILE A 173 11.50 14.00 5.50
CA ILE A 173 10.24 14.74 5.69
C ILE A 173 9.73 14.54 7.12
N ALA A 174 9.66 13.28 7.58
CA ALA A 174 9.16 12.98 8.92
C ALA A 174 10.01 13.61 10.03
N THR A 175 11.33 13.62 9.87
CA THR A 175 12.26 14.27 10.81
C THR A 175 12.08 15.78 10.80
N THR A 176 11.98 16.41 9.62
CA THR A 176 11.73 17.86 9.50
C THR A 176 10.38 18.26 10.11
N ASP A 177 9.35 17.42 9.95
CA ASP A 177 8.02 17.68 10.48
C ASP A 177 7.93 17.57 12.01
N THR A 178 8.70 16.66 12.60
CA THR A 178 8.55 16.27 14.00
C THR A 178 9.69 16.74 14.89
N GLY A 179 10.86 17.03 14.32
CA GLY A 179 12.11 17.22 15.05
C GLY A 179 12.69 15.93 15.62
N ILE A 180 12.08 14.77 15.34
CA ILE A 180 12.49 13.46 15.89
C ILE A 180 13.24 12.71 14.79
N PRO A 181 14.48 12.23 15.04
CA PRO A 181 15.21 11.42 14.07
C PRO A 181 14.62 10.02 13.96
N VAL A 182 14.75 9.40 12.78
CA VAL A 182 14.33 8.01 12.58
C VAL A 182 15.15 7.06 13.45
N GLN A 183 14.47 6.12 14.10
CA GLN A 183 15.10 5.15 14.98
C GLN A 183 14.60 3.74 14.71
N PHE A 184 15.54 2.81 14.64
CA PHE A 184 15.30 1.36 14.65
C PHE A 184 15.78 0.79 15.96
N ARG A 185 14.99 -0.11 16.55
CA ARG A 185 15.29 -0.70 17.86
C ARG A 185 16.65 -1.39 17.88
N HIS A 186 17.03 -2.06 16.79
CA HIS A 186 18.31 -2.78 16.76
C HIS A 186 19.54 -1.90 16.64
N ILE A 187 19.38 -0.63 16.25
CA ILE A 187 20.45 0.36 16.10
C ILE A 187 20.47 1.28 17.32
N HIS A 188 19.31 1.76 17.76
CA HIS A 188 19.17 2.85 18.75
C HIS A 188 18.57 2.39 20.08
N GLY A 189 18.11 1.15 20.21
CA GLY A 189 17.42 0.62 21.39
C GLY A 189 15.91 0.93 21.44
N MET A 190 15.40 1.79 20.55
CA MET A 190 14.00 2.19 20.45
C MET A 190 13.56 2.50 19.01
N GLY A 191 12.27 2.80 18.82
CA GLY A 191 11.66 3.05 17.52
C GLY A 191 11.18 1.78 16.84
N PHE A 192 11.37 1.68 15.52
CA PHE A 192 10.87 0.55 14.74
C PHE A 192 11.46 -0.77 15.22
N SER A 193 10.58 -1.62 15.73
CA SER A 193 10.91 -2.95 16.26
C SER A 193 10.71 -4.03 15.22
N VAL A 194 9.63 -3.95 14.43
CA VAL A 194 9.38 -4.88 13.32
C VAL A 194 8.76 -4.18 12.11
N TRP A 195 9.27 -4.54 10.93
CA TRP A 195 8.70 -4.21 9.63
C TRP A 195 8.18 -5.48 8.97
N VAL A 196 6.90 -5.48 8.59
CA VAL A 196 6.27 -6.62 7.91
C VAL A 196 6.02 -6.26 6.44
N ALA A 197 6.49 -7.06 5.49
CA ALA A 197 6.25 -6.79 4.07
C ALA A 197 6.14 -8.08 3.24
N ASP A 198 5.81 -7.96 1.96
CA ASP A 198 5.90 -9.07 1.01
C ASP A 198 7.39 -9.41 0.69
N ALA A 199 7.61 -10.54 0.02
CA ALA A 199 8.91 -11.05 -0.42
C ALA A 199 9.57 -10.22 -1.55
N HIS A 200 9.25 -8.93 -1.67
CA HIS A 200 9.74 -8.09 -2.75
C HIS A 200 11.20 -7.67 -2.50
N LYS A 201 12.12 -8.22 -3.29
CA LYS A 201 13.56 -8.07 -3.10
C LYS A 201 14.03 -6.61 -3.10
N GLY A 202 13.54 -5.79 -4.03
CA GLY A 202 13.94 -4.38 -4.10
C GLY A 202 13.53 -3.58 -2.87
N GLN A 203 12.37 -3.90 -2.28
CA GLN A 203 11.87 -3.22 -1.08
C GLN A 203 12.71 -3.59 0.13
N ALA A 204 12.89 -4.88 0.37
CA ALA A 204 13.68 -5.38 1.48
C ALA A 204 15.13 -4.86 1.38
N LEU A 205 15.76 -5.00 0.22
CA LEU A 205 17.14 -4.56 0.03
C LEU A 205 17.30 -3.05 0.17
N GLY A 206 16.40 -2.23 -0.40
CA GLY A 206 16.44 -0.77 -0.24
C GLY A 206 16.29 -0.34 1.23
N LEU A 207 15.45 -1.03 2.00
CA LEU A 207 15.29 -0.81 3.44
C LEU A 207 16.53 -1.23 4.25
N GLY A 208 17.17 -2.34 3.87
CA GLY A 208 18.46 -2.74 4.43
C GLY A 208 19.57 -1.74 4.14
N MET A 209 19.65 -1.25 2.89
CA MET A 209 20.61 -0.21 2.48
C MET A 209 20.38 1.10 3.25
N PHE A 210 19.13 1.44 3.53
CA PHE A 210 18.81 2.60 4.36
C PHE A 210 19.37 2.46 5.78
N CYS A 211 19.30 1.27 6.37
CA CYS A 211 19.91 0.99 7.68
C CYS A 211 21.44 1.09 7.65
N VAL A 212 22.09 0.63 6.56
CA VAL A 212 23.54 0.81 6.37
C VAL A 212 23.89 2.29 6.37
N ALA A 213 23.18 3.10 5.57
CA ALA A 213 23.40 4.54 5.51
C ALA A 213 23.19 5.22 6.88
N LEU A 214 22.16 4.80 7.63
CA LEU A 214 21.89 5.30 8.98
C LEU A 214 22.99 4.95 9.99
N CYS A 215 23.72 3.85 9.76
CA CYS A 215 24.79 3.39 10.65
C CYS A 215 26.18 3.84 10.23
N ALA A 216 26.36 4.54 9.10
CA ALA A 216 27.67 4.84 8.52
C ALA A 216 28.64 5.47 9.55
N ASP A 217 28.14 6.41 10.36
CA ASP A 217 28.92 7.14 11.37
C ASP A 217 28.74 6.59 12.80
N ILE A 218 28.17 5.39 12.95
CA ILE A 218 27.91 4.78 14.26
C ILE A 218 28.98 3.72 14.56
N ASP A 219 29.98 4.11 15.35
CA ASP A 219 31.02 3.20 15.85
C ASP A 219 30.62 2.53 17.17
N LYS A 220 29.55 1.73 17.12
CA LYS A 220 29.04 0.96 18.27
C LYS A 220 28.89 -0.51 17.90
N PHE A 221 29.13 -1.39 18.86
CA PHE A 221 28.88 -2.81 18.70
C PHE A 221 27.38 -3.11 18.58
N CYS A 222 27.05 -4.09 17.75
CA CYS A 222 25.69 -4.57 17.58
C CYS A 222 25.20 -5.25 18.88
N PRO A 223 24.07 -4.82 19.47
CA PRO A 223 23.55 -5.42 20.70
C PRO A 223 23.26 -6.93 20.62
N TYR A 224 22.98 -7.43 19.42
CA TYR A 224 22.63 -8.84 19.16
C TYR A 224 23.84 -9.70 18.76
N GLU A 225 24.91 -9.05 18.29
CA GLU A 225 26.14 -9.72 17.82
C GLU A 225 27.32 -8.85 18.30
N PRO A 226 27.71 -8.94 19.59
CA PRO A 226 28.66 -8.00 20.21
C PRO A 226 30.06 -8.02 19.59
N SER A 227 30.39 -9.00 18.75
CA SER A 227 31.64 -9.08 18.00
C SER A 227 31.65 -8.23 16.72
N ARG A 228 30.53 -7.64 16.33
CA ARG A 228 30.37 -6.88 15.07
C ARG A 228 29.98 -5.44 15.35
N LEU A 229 30.57 -4.50 14.61
CA LEU A 229 30.17 -3.10 14.65
C LEU A 229 28.89 -2.88 13.82
N LEU A 230 28.04 -1.95 14.23
CA LEU A 230 26.81 -1.61 13.50
C LEU A 230 27.09 -1.11 12.08
N ASN A 231 28.13 -0.28 11.90
CA ASN A 231 28.58 0.20 10.59
C ASN A 231 29.22 -0.87 9.70
N SER A 232 29.51 -2.07 10.24
CA SER A 232 30.07 -3.21 9.50
C SER A 232 29.01 -4.22 9.02
N LEU A 233 27.75 -4.00 9.37
CA LEU A 233 26.63 -4.87 8.98
C LEU A 233 26.25 -4.59 7.52
N ASP A 234 25.97 -5.66 6.76
CA ASP A 234 25.43 -5.52 5.41
C ASP A 234 23.89 -5.30 5.44
N PRO A 235 23.26 -4.97 4.30
CA PRO A 235 21.81 -4.77 4.24
C PRO A 235 20.99 -5.96 4.76
N TYR A 236 21.42 -7.20 4.50
CA TYR A 236 20.71 -8.40 4.94
C TYR A 236 20.91 -8.66 6.43
N ASP A 237 22.09 -8.36 6.98
CA ASP A 237 22.34 -8.38 8.42
C ASP A 237 21.37 -7.46 9.15
N HIS A 238 21.18 -6.23 8.68
CA HIS A 238 20.18 -5.33 9.27
C HIS A 238 18.77 -5.92 9.20
N LEU A 239 18.35 -6.42 8.03
CA LEU A 239 17.01 -7.00 7.87
C LEU A 239 16.73 -8.14 8.84
N ARG A 240 17.72 -9.00 9.14
CA ARG A 240 17.58 -10.11 10.10
C ARG A 240 17.15 -9.68 11.51
N ARG A 241 17.30 -8.39 11.86
CA ARG A 241 17.07 -7.85 13.20
C ARG A 241 15.70 -7.20 13.39
N PHE A 242 14.94 -6.97 12.31
CA PHE A 242 13.63 -6.30 12.40
C PHE A 242 12.65 -6.64 11.26
N PHE A 243 13.09 -7.27 10.17
CA PHE A 243 12.22 -7.56 9.03
C PHE A 243 11.50 -8.91 9.20
N ARG A 244 10.20 -8.91 8.92
CA ARG A 244 9.35 -10.09 8.87
C ARG A 244 8.59 -10.14 7.56
N LEU A 245 8.34 -11.34 7.08
CA LEU A 245 7.55 -11.54 5.88
C LEU A 245 6.07 -11.70 6.24
N CYS A 246 5.19 -11.15 5.42
CA CYS A 246 3.76 -11.36 5.54
C CYS A 246 3.41 -12.82 5.24
N LEU A 247 2.99 -13.58 6.26
CA LEU A 247 2.72 -15.01 6.11
C LEU A 247 1.53 -15.31 5.17
N VAL A 248 0.62 -14.35 4.98
CA VAL A 248 -0.47 -14.47 4.01
C VAL A 248 0.07 -14.44 2.57
N HIS A 249 1.02 -13.54 2.28
CA HIS A 249 1.67 -13.50 0.97
C HIS A 249 2.58 -14.71 0.77
N PHE A 250 3.30 -15.15 1.81
CA PHE A 250 4.06 -16.39 1.81
C PHE A 250 3.19 -17.60 1.43
N ASP A 251 2.07 -17.79 2.13
CA ASP A 251 1.13 -18.89 1.86
C ASP A 251 0.56 -18.79 0.44
N ARG A 252 0.12 -17.60 0.01
CA ARG A 252 -0.38 -17.38 -1.36
C ARG A 252 0.66 -17.73 -2.43
N ASN A 253 1.93 -17.39 -2.22
CA ASN A 253 3.00 -17.69 -3.15
C ASN A 253 3.26 -19.20 -3.24
N ILE A 254 3.22 -19.92 -2.12
CA ILE A 254 3.33 -21.40 -2.11
C ILE A 254 2.10 -22.02 -2.78
N ARG A 255 0.89 -21.49 -2.57
CA ARG A 255 -0.33 -22.00 -3.21
C ARG A 255 -0.26 -22.01 -4.74
N GLN A 256 0.41 -21.03 -5.33
CA GLN A 256 0.62 -20.97 -6.79
C GLN A 256 1.50 -22.11 -7.32
N LEU A 257 2.27 -22.77 -6.46
CA LEU A 257 3.12 -23.90 -6.82
C LEU A 257 2.43 -25.26 -6.66
N ARG A 258 1.24 -25.33 -6.05
CA ARG A 258 0.56 -26.58 -5.69
C ARG A 258 0.35 -27.56 -6.85
N SER A 259 0.15 -27.07 -8.06
CA SER A 259 0.03 -27.91 -9.27
C SER A 259 1.35 -28.55 -9.72
N HIS A 260 2.47 -28.22 -9.07
CA HIS A 260 3.81 -28.60 -9.49
C HIS A 260 4.63 -29.26 -8.38
N ILE A 261 4.08 -29.41 -7.19
CA ILE A 261 4.76 -29.98 -6.02
C ILE A 261 3.82 -30.97 -5.34
N SER A 262 4.39 -31.99 -4.69
CA SER A 262 3.61 -32.93 -3.88
C SER A 262 3.09 -32.25 -2.61
N LYS A 263 2.13 -32.91 -1.94
CA LYS A 263 1.64 -32.46 -0.62
C LYS A 263 2.76 -32.40 0.41
N GLU A 264 3.66 -33.39 0.40
CA GLU A 264 4.81 -33.44 1.31
C GLU A 264 5.74 -32.24 1.14
N VAL A 265 6.06 -31.88 -0.11
CA VAL A 265 6.87 -30.69 -0.41
C VAL A 265 6.14 -29.41 -0.01
N ASN A 266 4.81 -29.35 -0.23
CA ASN A 266 4.00 -28.23 0.19
C ASN A 266 4.04 -28.04 1.72
N ASP A 267 3.87 -29.13 2.48
CA ASP A 267 3.91 -29.13 3.94
C ASP A 267 5.30 -28.72 4.45
N ALA A 268 6.38 -29.24 3.83
CA ALA A 268 7.75 -28.85 4.16
C ALA A 268 8.05 -27.37 3.87
N MET A 269 7.54 -26.81 2.77
CA MET A 269 7.68 -25.37 2.51
C MET A 269 6.96 -24.53 3.57
N HIS A 270 5.77 -24.96 4.01
CA HIS A 270 5.01 -24.26 5.05
C HIS A 270 5.66 -24.38 6.43
N SER A 271 6.29 -25.52 6.75
CA SER A 271 6.91 -25.75 8.06
C SER A 271 8.09 -24.80 8.35
N LEU A 272 8.71 -24.23 7.31
CA LEU A 272 9.77 -23.22 7.46
C LEU A 272 9.29 -21.93 8.15
N ALA A 273 7.99 -21.61 8.08
CA ALA A 273 7.43 -20.42 8.73
C ALA A 273 7.03 -20.73 10.17
N SER A 274 7.96 -20.54 11.11
CA SER A 274 7.76 -20.88 12.53
C SER A 274 8.42 -19.87 13.48
N SER A 275 7.80 -19.65 14.64
CA SER A 275 8.46 -18.99 15.77
C SER A 275 9.30 -19.95 16.61
N ASP A 276 8.99 -21.24 16.54
CA ASP A 276 9.57 -22.27 17.39
C ASP A 276 10.61 -23.07 16.60
N VAL A 277 11.56 -23.67 17.31
CA VAL A 277 12.64 -24.45 16.70
C VAL A 277 12.05 -25.57 15.85
N HIS A 278 12.49 -25.63 14.59
CA HIS A 278 12.05 -26.66 13.66
C HIS A 278 12.62 -28.03 14.09
N PRO A 279 11.80 -29.09 14.23
CA PRO A 279 12.26 -30.40 14.71
C PRO A 279 13.41 -31.00 13.88
N ASP A 280 13.32 -30.89 12.56
CA ASP A 280 14.40 -31.26 11.64
C ASP A 280 14.41 -30.35 10.41
N LEU A 281 15.11 -29.22 10.50
CA LEU A 281 15.18 -28.22 9.42
C LEU A 281 15.86 -28.79 8.17
N ASN A 282 16.90 -29.60 8.35
CA ASN A 282 17.68 -30.14 7.24
C ASN A 282 16.86 -31.12 6.41
N SER A 283 16.07 -31.97 7.07
CA SER A 283 15.14 -32.86 6.38
C SER A 283 14.10 -32.07 5.58
N ALA A 284 13.48 -31.04 6.16
CA ALA A 284 12.54 -30.19 5.42
C ALA A 284 13.18 -29.52 4.18
N LEU A 285 14.40 -28.99 4.31
CA LEU A 285 15.14 -28.43 3.17
C LEU A 285 15.44 -29.49 2.10
N SER A 286 15.80 -30.71 2.51
CA SER A 286 16.08 -31.82 1.59
C SER A 286 14.83 -32.28 0.83
N ILE A 287 13.68 -32.38 1.51
CA ILE A 287 12.38 -32.69 0.89
C ILE A 287 12.06 -31.64 -0.19
N ILE A 288 12.25 -30.35 0.11
CA ILE A 288 11.98 -29.28 -0.85
C ILE A 288 12.95 -29.34 -2.03
N ASP A 289 14.23 -29.61 -1.79
CA ASP A 289 15.23 -29.73 -2.85
C ASP A 289 14.97 -30.94 -3.76
N GLN A 290 14.38 -32.02 -3.24
CA GLN A 290 13.97 -33.18 -4.04
C GLN A 290 12.59 -33.02 -4.68
N GLY A 291 11.86 -31.94 -4.36
CA GLY A 291 10.48 -31.67 -4.78
C GLY A 291 10.30 -31.23 -6.24
N GLY A 292 11.29 -31.46 -7.10
CA GLY A 292 11.29 -31.10 -8.51
C GLY A 292 11.72 -29.66 -8.81
N LYS A 293 11.79 -29.31 -10.11
CA LYS A 293 12.42 -28.07 -10.59
C LYS A 293 11.86 -26.79 -9.97
N LYS A 294 10.53 -26.70 -9.77
CA LYS A 294 9.91 -25.50 -9.18
C LYS A 294 10.20 -25.37 -7.70
N ALA A 295 10.23 -26.49 -6.95
CA ALA A 295 10.57 -26.49 -5.54
C ALA A 295 12.05 -26.15 -5.32
N GLN A 296 12.95 -26.73 -6.11
CA GLN A 296 14.38 -26.40 -6.13
C GLN A 296 14.62 -24.92 -6.44
N ALA A 297 13.98 -24.38 -7.49
CA ALA A 297 14.11 -22.98 -7.85
C ALA A 297 13.61 -22.05 -6.73
N TRP A 298 12.49 -22.40 -6.11
CA TRP A 298 11.95 -21.67 -4.97
C TRP A 298 12.93 -21.68 -3.79
N LEU A 299 13.47 -22.85 -3.43
CA LEU A 299 14.41 -22.99 -2.32
C LEU A 299 15.71 -22.23 -2.58
N LYS A 300 16.26 -22.36 -3.79
CA LYS A 300 17.45 -21.62 -4.23
C LYS A 300 17.23 -20.11 -4.16
N ASP A 301 16.07 -19.61 -4.57
CA ASP A 301 15.72 -18.20 -4.39
C ASP A 301 15.73 -17.82 -2.90
N LYS A 302 15.12 -18.62 -2.01
CA LYS A 302 15.04 -18.26 -0.58
C LYS A 302 16.39 -18.31 0.13
N LEU A 303 17.28 -19.21 -0.27
CA LEU A 303 18.61 -19.36 0.32
C LEU A 303 19.65 -18.39 -0.26
N THR A 304 19.61 -18.13 -1.57
CA THR A 304 20.67 -17.36 -2.25
C THR A 304 20.20 -16.06 -2.89
N GLY A 305 18.99 -16.06 -3.49
CA GLY A 305 18.47 -14.92 -4.24
C GLY A 305 17.93 -13.81 -3.34
N SER A 306 17.21 -14.22 -2.30
CA SER A 306 16.45 -13.43 -1.35
C SER A 306 16.81 -13.84 0.08
N LYS A 307 18.09 -13.71 0.44
CA LYS A 307 18.70 -14.20 1.69
C LYS A 307 18.01 -13.72 2.98
N PHE A 308 17.22 -12.65 2.89
CA PHE A 308 16.42 -12.13 4.00
C PHE A 308 15.19 -12.99 4.32
N VAL A 309 14.70 -13.81 3.39
CA VAL A 309 13.40 -14.47 3.51
C VAL A 309 13.37 -15.48 4.66
N LEU A 310 14.36 -16.37 4.75
CA LEU A 310 14.34 -17.43 5.76
C LEU A 310 14.39 -16.84 7.19
N PRO A 311 15.30 -15.90 7.53
CA PRO A 311 15.25 -15.18 8.80
C PRO A 311 13.97 -14.35 9.03
N ALA A 312 13.27 -13.96 7.97
CA ALA A 312 12.03 -13.17 8.06
C ALA A 312 10.77 -14.02 8.29
N ILE A 313 10.84 -15.34 8.08
CA ILE A 313 9.75 -16.29 8.36
C ILE A 313 10.05 -17.25 9.52
N TYR A 314 11.32 -17.44 9.86
CA TYR A 314 11.78 -18.38 10.88
C TYR A 314 12.53 -17.67 12.01
N GLN A 315 11.89 -17.56 13.18
CA GLN A 315 12.42 -16.77 14.30
C GLN A 315 13.81 -17.24 14.80
N PRO A 316 14.12 -18.54 14.91
CA PRO A 316 15.44 -18.98 15.35
C PRO A 316 16.61 -18.57 14.45
N GLN A 317 16.36 -18.20 13.19
CA GLN A 317 17.37 -17.59 12.31
C GLN A 317 17.31 -16.06 12.25
N SER A 318 16.22 -15.50 12.77
CA SER A 318 16.06 -14.07 13.03
C SER A 318 16.84 -13.66 14.27
N LEU A 319 17.22 -12.39 14.33
CA LEU A 319 17.72 -11.73 15.55
C LEU A 319 16.64 -10.88 16.22
N ILE A 320 15.40 -10.90 15.71
CA ILE A 320 14.25 -10.29 16.39
C ILE A 320 13.98 -11.06 17.70
N PRO A 321 13.94 -10.38 18.86
CA PRO A 321 13.63 -11.03 20.14
C PRO A 321 12.30 -11.79 20.10
N TYR A 322 12.25 -12.98 20.71
CA TYR A 322 11.09 -13.88 20.65
C TYR A 322 9.78 -13.20 21.03
N LEU A 323 9.75 -12.43 22.12
CA LEU A 323 8.56 -11.71 22.56
C LEU A 323 8.11 -10.64 21.55
N ILE A 324 9.06 -9.93 20.93
CA ILE A 324 8.78 -8.94 19.88
C ILE A 324 8.27 -9.63 18.60
N TRP A 325 8.84 -10.78 18.25
CA TRP A 325 8.38 -11.58 17.11
C TRP A 325 6.93 -12.05 17.30
N LYS A 326 6.57 -12.52 18.50
CA LYS A 326 5.22 -13.00 18.80
C LYS A 326 4.20 -11.86 18.93
N SER A 327 4.62 -10.67 19.38
CA SER A 327 3.74 -9.49 19.49
C SER A 327 3.50 -8.80 18.14
N ALA A 328 4.45 -8.88 17.21
CA ALA A 328 4.33 -8.28 15.90
C ALA A 328 3.27 -8.99 15.03
N PRO A 329 2.52 -8.25 14.19
CA PRO A 329 1.56 -8.85 13.28
C PRO A 329 2.25 -9.83 12.32
N SER A 330 1.63 -10.99 12.09
CA SER A 330 2.12 -11.99 11.14
C SER A 330 1.61 -11.79 9.71
N SER A 331 0.76 -10.77 9.49
CA SER A 331 0.13 -10.49 8.19
C SER A 331 -0.07 -8.99 7.98
N SER A 332 -0.04 -8.57 6.73
CA SER A 332 -0.46 -7.24 6.25
C SER A 332 -1.96 -7.20 5.92
N ASN A 333 -2.79 -7.96 6.64
CA ASN A 333 -4.25 -7.98 6.41
C ASN A 333 -4.90 -6.60 6.53
N GLY A 334 -4.31 -5.71 7.33
CA GLY A 334 -4.68 -4.29 7.38
C GLY A 334 -4.54 -3.63 6.01
N ASN A 335 -3.35 -3.76 5.40
CA ASN A 335 -3.05 -3.18 4.10
C ASN A 335 -3.94 -3.76 3.02
N GLU A 336 -4.17 -5.08 3.01
CA GLU A 336 -5.03 -5.71 1.99
C GLU A 336 -6.49 -5.21 2.09
N GLN A 337 -7.00 -4.97 3.31
CA GLN A 337 -8.31 -4.36 3.50
C GLN A 337 -8.32 -2.89 3.09
N SER A 338 -7.28 -2.13 3.42
CA SER A 338 -7.10 -0.73 3.00
C SER A 338 -7.11 -0.62 1.48
N HIS A 339 -6.24 -1.37 0.80
CA HIS A 339 -6.18 -1.49 -0.65
C HIS A 339 -7.53 -1.88 -1.26
N ARG A 340 -8.23 -2.88 -0.71
CA ARG A 340 -9.56 -3.27 -1.21
C ARG A 340 -10.58 -2.14 -1.07
N ASN A 341 -10.57 -1.39 0.03
CA ASN A 341 -11.48 -0.27 0.24
C ASN A 341 -11.19 0.87 -0.74
N VAL A 342 -9.92 1.20 -0.92
CA VAL A 342 -9.49 2.24 -1.84
C VAL A 342 -9.80 1.87 -3.30
N ASN A 343 -9.58 0.61 -3.69
CA ASN A 343 -9.86 0.12 -5.04
C ASN A 343 -11.36 0.11 -5.40
N ARG A 344 -12.27 0.09 -4.41
CA ARG A 344 -13.72 0.21 -4.68
C ARG A 344 -14.10 1.57 -5.27
N ASP A 345 -13.28 2.59 -5.02
CA ASP A 345 -13.51 3.94 -5.54
C ASP A 345 -12.88 4.16 -6.92
N GLY A 346 -12.17 3.17 -7.45
CA GLY A 346 -11.54 3.20 -8.78
C GLY A 346 -10.21 2.45 -8.83
N VAL A 347 -9.95 1.85 -9.99
CA VAL A 347 -8.67 1.22 -10.36
C VAL A 347 -8.27 1.75 -11.72
N GLY A 348 -6.98 1.83 -12.02
CA GLY A 348 -6.48 2.52 -13.21
C GLY A 348 -6.83 4.01 -13.17
N LEU A 349 -6.44 4.69 -12.10
CA LEU A 349 -6.59 6.14 -12.00
C LEU A 349 -5.40 6.85 -12.65
N THR A 350 -5.60 8.05 -13.17
CA THR A 350 -4.47 8.96 -13.47
C THR A 350 -3.73 9.33 -12.18
N ILE A 351 -2.51 9.85 -12.27
CA ILE A 351 -1.71 10.14 -11.08
C ILE A 351 -2.32 11.23 -10.23
N LEU A 352 -2.78 12.31 -10.87
CA LEU A 352 -3.46 13.38 -10.15
C LEU A 352 -4.73 12.87 -9.44
N ALA A 353 -5.52 12.02 -10.10
CA ALA A 353 -6.71 11.41 -9.49
C ALA A 353 -6.35 10.48 -8.32
N GLY A 354 -5.30 9.67 -8.48
CA GLY A 354 -4.77 8.79 -7.43
C GLY A 354 -4.36 9.56 -6.19
N ILE A 355 -3.61 10.66 -6.36
CA ILE A 355 -3.17 11.56 -5.29
C ILE A 355 -4.37 12.22 -4.60
N MET A 356 -5.24 12.89 -5.37
CA MET A 356 -6.40 13.59 -4.82
C MET A 356 -7.32 12.64 -4.05
N ARG A 357 -7.50 11.40 -4.54
CA ARG A 357 -8.29 10.40 -3.84
C ARG A 357 -7.59 9.86 -2.61
N GLY A 358 -6.28 9.59 -2.68
CA GLY A 358 -5.46 9.17 -1.55
C GLY A 358 -5.58 10.18 -0.41
N MET A 359 -5.34 11.45 -0.72
CA MET A 359 -5.49 12.58 0.21
C MET A 359 -6.88 12.61 0.88
N GLN A 360 -7.98 12.44 0.13
CA GLN A 360 -9.31 12.39 0.73
C GLN A 360 -9.53 11.19 1.67
N PHE A 361 -8.96 10.03 1.33
CA PHE A 361 -9.08 8.83 2.15
C PHE A 361 -8.30 9.00 3.46
N ASP A 362 -7.06 9.44 3.34
CA ASP A 362 -6.14 9.64 4.46
C ASP A 362 -6.66 10.77 5.38
N ALA A 363 -7.20 11.86 4.83
CA ALA A 363 -7.83 12.94 5.61
C ALA A 363 -9.05 12.46 6.43
N ARG A 364 -9.87 11.55 5.91
CA ARG A 364 -10.99 10.96 6.67
C ARG A 364 -10.49 10.08 7.81
N LEU A 365 -9.41 9.33 7.58
CA LEU A 365 -8.77 8.57 8.64
C LEU A 365 -8.23 9.52 9.70
N GLU A 366 -7.45 10.54 9.33
CA GLU A 366 -6.92 11.53 10.26
C GLU A 366 -8.03 12.22 11.08
N ALA A 367 -9.11 12.68 10.44
CA ALA A 367 -10.24 13.30 11.11
C ALA A 367 -10.87 12.37 12.17
N SER A 368 -11.03 11.09 11.84
CA SER A 368 -11.54 10.10 12.79
C SER A 368 -10.56 9.79 13.93
N ARG A 369 -9.24 9.93 13.72
CA ARG A 369 -8.26 9.83 14.83
C ARG A 369 -8.38 11.03 15.76
N LYS A 370 -8.46 12.22 15.17
CA LYS A 370 -8.64 13.47 15.92
C LYS A 370 -9.91 13.40 16.76
N LEU A 371 -11.03 12.98 16.17
CA LEU A 371 -12.30 12.84 16.88
C LEU A 371 -12.17 11.93 18.11
N PHE A 372 -11.53 10.77 17.97
CA PHE A 372 -11.25 9.89 19.12
C PHE A 372 -10.38 10.56 20.17
N LYS A 373 -9.25 11.17 19.77
CA LYS A 373 -8.35 11.86 20.71
C LYS A 373 -9.03 12.99 21.48
N THR A 374 -9.94 13.73 20.83
CA THR A 374 -10.58 14.91 21.43
C THR A 374 -11.88 14.61 22.16
N GLN A 375 -12.63 13.58 21.75
CA GLN A 375 -14.00 13.32 22.22
C GLN A 375 -14.21 11.88 22.70
N GLY A 376 -13.23 10.98 22.53
CA GLY A 376 -13.37 9.56 22.85
C GLY A 376 -14.30 8.77 21.91
N ILE A 377 -14.73 9.39 20.79
CA ILE A 377 -15.72 8.79 19.89
C ILE A 377 -15.03 7.91 18.84
N PHE A 378 -15.40 6.62 18.81
CA PHE A 378 -14.97 5.66 17.80
C PHE A 378 -15.77 5.81 16.50
N SER A 379 -15.20 5.35 15.39
CA SER A 379 -15.88 5.34 14.09
C SER A 379 -16.98 4.27 13.95
N ARG A 380 -17.09 3.38 14.94
CA ARG A 380 -18.06 2.27 15.01
C ARG A 380 -18.38 1.98 16.47
N ASP A 381 -19.63 1.65 16.76
CA ASP A 381 -20.07 1.25 18.10
C ASP A 381 -19.35 -0.02 18.59
N GLN A 382 -19.01 -0.90 17.65
CA GLN A 382 -18.24 -2.11 17.93
C GLN A 382 -16.75 -1.92 17.62
N MET A 383 -15.95 -1.82 18.68
CA MET A 383 -14.49 -1.81 18.57
C MET A 383 -13.96 -3.09 17.89
N ALA A 384 -12.98 -2.94 17.01
CA ALA A 384 -12.32 -4.03 16.30
C ALA A 384 -11.11 -4.58 17.08
N THR A 385 -11.30 -4.86 18.37
CA THR A 385 -10.25 -5.36 19.28
C THR A 385 -9.61 -6.64 18.74
N HIS A 386 -8.37 -6.92 19.14
CA HIS A 386 -7.69 -8.17 18.81
C HIS A 386 -8.52 -9.39 19.23
N PHE A 387 -9.14 -9.35 20.40
CA PHE A 387 -10.04 -10.40 20.88
C PHE A 387 -11.19 -10.67 19.90
N ARG A 388 -11.95 -9.63 19.52
CA ARG A 388 -13.07 -9.78 18.57
C ARG A 388 -12.64 -10.22 17.18
N ARG A 389 -11.45 -9.82 16.75
CA ARG A 389 -10.87 -10.29 15.48
C ARG A 389 -10.55 -11.78 15.55
N SER A 390 -9.94 -12.23 16.65
CA SER A 390 -9.65 -13.64 16.91
C SER A 390 -10.93 -14.47 17.02
N GLU A 391 -11.93 -13.99 17.74
CA GLU A 391 -13.26 -14.61 17.84
C GLU A 391 -13.93 -14.77 16.47
N LYS A 392 -13.96 -13.70 15.66
CA LYS A 392 -14.51 -13.77 14.30
C LYS A 392 -13.73 -14.73 13.40
N ALA A 393 -12.41 -14.78 13.53
CA ALA A 393 -11.56 -15.70 12.77
C ALA A 393 -11.82 -17.16 13.18
N PHE A 394 -11.93 -17.42 14.48
CA PHE A 394 -12.29 -18.73 15.04
C PHE A 394 -13.64 -19.19 14.50
N ASN A 395 -14.68 -18.34 14.61
CA ASN A 395 -16.01 -18.68 14.13
C ASN A 395 -16.02 -19.01 12.63
N ARG A 396 -15.33 -18.21 11.80
CA ARG A 396 -15.22 -18.51 10.35
C ARG A 396 -14.55 -19.85 10.07
N ASN A 397 -13.48 -20.16 10.79
CA ASN A 397 -12.77 -21.44 10.62
C ASN A 397 -13.64 -22.61 11.09
N PHE A 398 -14.36 -22.46 12.21
CA PHE A 398 -15.32 -23.45 12.68
C PHE A 398 -16.39 -23.73 11.61
N PHE A 399 -17.02 -22.68 11.06
CA PHE A 399 -18.03 -22.82 10.00
C PHE A 399 -17.48 -23.41 8.69
N ASN A 400 -16.21 -23.16 8.36
CA ASN A 400 -15.56 -23.73 7.19
C ASN A 400 -15.21 -25.22 7.39
N ILE A 401 -14.82 -25.61 8.62
CA ILE A 401 -14.53 -27.00 8.98
C ILE A 401 -15.83 -27.81 9.10
N SER A 402 -16.91 -27.20 9.60
CA SER A 402 -18.22 -27.84 9.78
C SER A 402 -19.06 -27.90 8.50
N GLY A 403 -18.48 -27.56 7.34
CA GLY A 403 -19.03 -27.79 6.00
C GLY A 403 -20.52 -27.46 5.84
N GLY A 404 -20.88 -26.18 5.64
CA GLY A 404 -22.13 -25.79 4.95
C GLY A 404 -23.48 -26.28 5.48
N SER A 405 -23.54 -27.04 6.59
CA SER A 405 -24.75 -27.60 7.16
C SER A 405 -24.67 -27.52 8.67
N THR A 406 -25.01 -26.35 9.22
CA THR A 406 -25.49 -26.15 10.59
C THR A 406 -25.89 -24.68 10.74
N LYS A 407 -26.80 -24.21 9.88
CA LYS A 407 -27.73 -23.18 10.32
C LYS A 407 -28.73 -23.90 11.23
N ASN A 408 -28.78 -23.53 12.50
CA ASN A 408 -29.83 -23.86 13.50
C ASN A 408 -29.46 -24.77 14.70
N CYS A 409 -28.27 -24.68 15.32
CA CYS A 409 -28.15 -25.33 16.64
C CYS A 409 -27.22 -24.68 17.70
N PHE A 410 -26.75 -23.44 17.53
CA PHE A 410 -25.84 -22.86 18.54
C PHE A 410 -26.27 -21.53 19.17
N THR A 411 -27.47 -21.03 18.84
CA THR A 411 -27.98 -19.79 19.47
C THR A 411 -28.76 -20.03 20.77
N ALA A 412 -28.89 -21.28 21.24
CA ALA A 412 -29.80 -21.63 22.35
C ALA A 412 -29.12 -22.03 23.68
N LEU A 413 -27.79 -21.96 23.82
CA LEU A 413 -27.10 -22.43 25.04
C LEU A 413 -26.29 -21.38 25.81
N LEU A 414 -26.44 -20.08 25.51
CA LEU A 414 -25.74 -19.02 26.27
C LEU A 414 -26.63 -17.88 26.79
N PHE A 415 -27.96 -18.00 26.68
CA PHE A 415 -28.88 -17.06 27.34
C PHE A 415 -30.07 -17.84 27.91
N PRO A 416 -30.39 -17.72 29.21
CA PRO A 416 -31.66 -18.24 29.71
C PRO A 416 -32.82 -17.46 29.05
N PRO A 417 -33.93 -18.11 28.72
CA PRO A 417 -35.05 -17.46 28.05
C PRO A 417 -35.68 -16.42 28.97
N THR A 418 -35.79 -15.19 28.48
CA THR A 418 -36.69 -14.19 29.00
C THR A 418 -38.11 -14.75 29.01
N LEU A 419 -38.75 -14.68 30.17
CA LEU A 419 -40.17 -14.90 30.37
C LEU A 419 -40.97 -14.13 29.31
N THR A 420 -41.85 -14.85 28.63
CA THR A 420 -42.76 -14.35 27.60
C THR A 420 -43.97 -13.67 28.21
N ASP A 421 -44.43 -12.63 27.51
CA ASP A 421 -45.66 -11.85 27.70
C ASP A 421 -46.89 -12.66 28.15
N SER A 422 -47.65 -12.07 29.07
CA SER A 422 -49.12 -12.07 28.98
C SER A 422 -49.71 -10.89 29.76
N ASP A 423 -50.71 -10.28 29.13
CA ASP A 423 -51.80 -9.49 29.69
C ASP A 423 -51.59 -8.00 30.00
N THR A 424 -51.88 -7.22 28.95
CA THR A 424 -52.90 -6.17 28.89
C THR A 424 -53.46 -5.56 30.19
N HIS A 425 -53.62 -4.23 30.10
CA HIS A 425 -54.66 -3.36 30.70
C HIS A 425 -54.25 -2.33 31.78
N LEU A 426 -54.67 -1.08 31.49
CA LEU A 426 -55.01 0.04 32.40
C LEU A 426 -53.83 0.95 32.80
N LEU A 427 -53.72 2.12 32.17
CA LEU A 427 -54.34 3.41 32.55
C LEU A 427 -53.48 4.22 33.54
N ALA A 428 -52.96 5.33 33.01
CA ALA A 428 -53.04 6.69 33.53
C ALA A 428 -52.69 7.01 35.01
N ALA A 429 -51.91 8.09 35.11
CA ALA A 429 -51.83 9.06 36.20
C ALA A 429 -51.08 8.63 37.48
N PHE A 430 -49.98 9.30 37.79
CA PHE A 430 -49.97 10.49 38.65
C PHE A 430 -48.54 11.05 38.75
N GLU A 431 -48.47 12.37 38.77
CA GLU A 431 -47.27 13.19 39.00
C GLU A 431 -46.89 13.23 40.51
N PRO A 432 -45.81 13.93 40.92
CA PRO A 432 -44.84 13.51 41.93
C PRO A 432 -45.23 13.89 43.37
N THR A 433 -44.56 13.30 44.36
CA THR A 433 -44.45 13.90 45.71
C THR A 433 -43.04 13.77 46.27
N GLU A 434 -42.56 14.92 46.74
CA GLU A 434 -41.43 15.11 47.64
C GLU A 434 -41.69 14.43 48.99
N ASN A 435 -40.66 13.84 49.61
CA ASN A 435 -40.25 14.25 50.95
C ASN A 435 -38.88 13.71 51.34
N THR A 436 -38.23 14.54 52.14
CA THR A 436 -36.92 14.45 52.76
C THR A 436 -36.82 13.30 53.77
N ASP A 437 -35.60 12.80 54.00
CA ASP A 437 -34.92 12.82 55.31
C ASP A 437 -33.57 12.07 55.29
N ASP A 438 -32.53 12.85 55.62
CA ASP A 438 -31.25 12.62 56.29
C ASP A 438 -30.57 11.23 56.50
N VAL A 439 -29.31 11.16 55.98
CA VAL A 439 -28.03 10.76 56.66
C VAL A 439 -27.73 9.24 56.86
N PRO A 440 -26.46 8.73 56.93
CA PRO A 440 -25.12 9.29 56.64
C PRO A 440 -24.24 8.50 55.64
N ASN A 441 -23.26 9.26 55.16
CA ASN A 441 -22.03 8.95 54.46
C ASN A 441 -21.13 7.92 55.21
N ASN A 442 -20.69 6.84 54.54
CA ASN A 442 -19.51 6.06 54.93
C ASN A 442 -18.96 5.23 53.75
N SER A 443 -18.01 5.82 53.02
CA SER A 443 -17.20 5.14 52.02
C SER A 443 -15.89 4.64 52.65
N PRO A 444 -15.51 3.35 52.53
CA PRO A 444 -14.22 2.88 53.01
C PRO A 444 -13.09 3.26 52.04
N LYS A 445 -12.03 3.84 52.62
CA LYS A 445 -10.76 4.21 51.98
C LYS A 445 -10.06 2.99 51.36
N ALA A 446 -9.78 3.03 50.05
CA ALA A 446 -8.85 2.13 49.40
C ALA A 446 -7.42 2.68 49.50
N GLN A 447 -6.52 1.86 50.04
CA GLN A 447 -5.09 2.12 50.19
C GLN A 447 -4.41 2.15 48.81
N GLN A 448 -3.71 3.24 48.51
CA GLN A 448 -2.77 3.35 47.40
C GLN A 448 -1.44 2.68 47.77
N LEU A 449 -0.99 1.74 46.95
CA LEU A 449 0.40 1.25 46.96
C LEU A 449 1.27 2.17 46.07
N PRO A 450 2.53 2.44 46.44
CA PRO A 450 3.33 3.49 45.82
C PRO A 450 3.92 3.08 44.47
N VAL A 451 3.87 4.02 43.52
CA VAL A 451 4.56 3.97 42.22
C VAL A 451 5.97 4.55 42.42
N PRO A 452 7.06 3.82 42.10
CA PRO A 452 8.41 4.38 42.15
C PRO A 452 8.57 5.45 41.06
N THR A 453 8.87 6.67 41.49
CA THR A 453 9.21 7.80 40.63
C THR A 453 10.74 7.84 40.54
N GLU A 454 11.32 7.28 39.48
CA GLU A 454 12.71 7.57 39.15
C GLU A 454 12.75 8.83 38.28
N HIS A 455 13.14 9.93 38.93
CA HIS A 455 13.69 11.11 38.27
C HIS A 455 14.91 10.68 37.46
N PHE A 456 14.84 10.80 36.13
CA PHE A 456 16.03 10.82 35.29
C PHE A 456 16.25 12.24 34.80
N ASP A 457 17.38 12.79 35.26
CA ASP A 457 17.86 14.13 34.95
C ASP A 457 18.01 14.33 33.45
N ARG A 458 17.25 15.30 32.93
CA ARG A 458 17.54 15.98 31.67
C ARG A 458 18.63 17.00 31.96
N GLU A 459 19.88 16.70 31.63
CA GLU A 459 20.83 17.74 31.21
C GLU A 459 22.10 17.16 30.58
N THR A 460 22.60 17.90 29.58
CA THR A 460 23.88 17.79 28.87
C THR A 460 24.07 16.68 27.82
N TRP A 461 23.65 16.90 26.57
CA TRP A 461 24.50 16.52 25.41
C TRP A 461 24.33 17.53 24.25
N PRO A 462 25.40 17.86 23.51
CA PRO A 462 25.51 19.07 22.71
C PRO A 462 24.81 18.98 21.36
N ASN A 463 24.39 20.16 20.86
CA ASN A 463 23.85 20.43 19.54
C ASN A 463 24.47 19.57 18.42
N MET A 464 23.79 18.48 18.04
CA MET A 464 24.03 17.80 16.77
C MET A 464 23.41 18.66 15.67
N GLN A 465 24.26 19.45 15.01
CA GLN A 465 23.89 20.35 13.93
C GLN A 465 23.34 19.59 12.71
N GLN A 466 22.46 20.28 11.99
CA GLN A 466 21.49 19.82 10.99
C GLN A 466 22.07 19.40 9.62
N GLU A 467 23.29 18.86 9.55
CA GLU A 467 24.04 18.69 8.28
C GLU A 467 24.31 17.25 7.76
N PRO A 468 23.72 16.12 8.22
CA PRO A 468 24.09 14.82 7.64
C PRO A 468 23.32 14.44 6.36
N PHE A 469 22.14 15.01 6.10
CA PHE A 469 21.25 14.47 5.05
C PHE A 469 21.56 14.94 3.62
N LYS A 470 22.24 16.08 3.41
CA LYS A 470 22.65 16.52 2.06
C LYS A 470 23.83 15.71 1.50
N ASN A 471 24.68 15.17 2.38
CA ASN A 471 25.87 14.42 1.98
C ASN A 471 25.61 12.92 1.73
N LEU A 472 24.46 12.40 2.16
CA LEU A 472 24.07 11.00 1.97
C LEU A 472 23.98 10.58 0.49
N ILE A 473 23.65 11.53 -0.40
CA ILE A 473 23.51 11.31 -1.85
C ILE A 473 24.85 11.52 -2.59
N GLY A 474 25.71 12.43 -2.10
CA GLY A 474 27.00 12.74 -2.74
C GLY A 474 28.14 11.77 -2.38
N GLY A 475 28.10 11.14 -1.20
CA GLY A 475 29.19 10.28 -0.69
C GLY A 475 29.34 8.93 -1.41
N TYR A 476 28.30 8.45 -2.09
CA TYR A 476 28.35 7.18 -2.83
C TYR A 476 29.16 7.25 -4.15
N VAL A 477 29.51 8.46 -4.61
CA VAL A 477 30.20 8.67 -5.89
C VAL A 477 31.72 8.44 -5.80
N SER A 478 32.32 8.43 -4.60
CA SER A 478 33.79 8.54 -4.46
C SER A 478 34.54 7.32 -3.90
N THR A 479 33.88 6.32 -3.30
CA THR A 479 34.60 5.23 -2.61
C THR A 479 33.95 3.86 -2.81
N ALA A 480 33.54 3.55 -4.04
CA ALA A 480 33.33 2.16 -4.45
C ALA A 480 34.67 1.49 -4.77
N GLN A 481 35.41 1.07 -3.74
CA GLN A 481 36.39 0.00 -3.94
C GLN A 481 35.65 -1.26 -4.38
N ARG A 482 36.07 -1.79 -5.54
CA ARG A 482 35.59 -3.00 -6.22
C ARG A 482 35.08 -4.09 -5.26
N SER A 483 33.76 -4.15 -5.08
CA SER A 483 33.06 -5.32 -4.56
C SER A 483 32.68 -6.25 -5.72
N THR A 484 32.99 -7.54 -5.58
CA THR A 484 32.96 -8.59 -6.60
C THR A 484 31.56 -9.09 -6.97
N TYR A 485 30.57 -8.20 -7.10
CA TYR A 485 29.19 -8.56 -7.47
C TYR A 485 28.72 -8.07 -8.85
N SER A 486 29.63 -7.56 -9.68
CA SER A 486 29.34 -7.12 -11.07
C SER A 486 29.26 -8.28 -12.10
N SER A 487 29.56 -9.53 -11.75
CA SER A 487 29.67 -10.64 -12.72
C SER A 487 28.41 -11.50 -12.90
N LEU A 488 27.29 -11.20 -12.22
CA LEU A 488 26.06 -12.01 -12.31
C LEU A 488 24.87 -11.30 -12.96
N GLU A 489 24.95 -10.00 -13.25
CA GLU A 489 23.92 -9.28 -14.01
C GLU A 489 23.96 -9.56 -15.52
N GLY A 490 25.10 -10.03 -16.05
CA GLY A 490 25.28 -10.32 -17.48
C GLY A 490 24.67 -11.64 -17.99
N ALA A 491 24.08 -12.48 -17.13
CA ALA A 491 23.73 -13.86 -17.48
C ALA A 491 22.23 -14.13 -17.78
N LEU A 492 21.35 -13.12 -17.76
CA LEU A 492 19.89 -13.33 -17.93
C LEU A 492 19.21 -12.49 -19.02
N ILE A 493 19.91 -12.16 -20.11
CA ILE A 493 19.26 -11.64 -21.33
C ILE A 493 19.79 -12.35 -22.58
N LYS A 494 19.18 -13.50 -22.94
CA LYS A 494 19.09 -13.95 -24.34
C LYS A 494 17.84 -14.80 -24.58
N THR A 495 16.72 -14.13 -24.85
CA THR A 495 15.69 -14.68 -25.77
C THR A 495 15.44 -13.68 -26.88
N LYS A 496 15.69 -14.15 -28.11
CA LYS A 496 15.79 -13.42 -29.37
C LYS A 496 14.53 -12.61 -29.69
N ARG A 497 14.65 -11.29 -29.80
CA ARG A 497 13.74 -10.47 -30.63
C ARG A 497 14.19 -10.57 -32.10
N ARG A 498 13.26 -10.89 -33.02
CA ARG A 498 13.47 -10.83 -34.46
C ARG A 498 13.77 -9.38 -34.87
N LYS A 499 14.87 -9.18 -35.60
CA LYS A 499 15.28 -7.91 -36.20
C LYS A 499 14.41 -7.61 -37.43
N LEU A 500 13.85 -6.41 -37.51
CA LEU A 500 13.40 -5.80 -38.76
C LEU A 500 14.61 -5.11 -39.42
N ILE A 501 14.71 -5.27 -40.74
CA ILE A 501 15.82 -4.81 -41.60
C ILE A 501 15.62 -3.31 -41.92
N PRO A 502 16.66 -2.46 -41.89
CA PRO A 502 16.54 -1.04 -42.23
C PRO A 502 16.66 -0.82 -43.75
N PHE A 503 15.75 -0.05 -44.33
CA PHE A 503 15.95 0.59 -45.63
C PHE A 503 16.73 1.90 -45.44
N GLY A 504 17.81 2.07 -46.22
CA GLY A 504 18.64 3.28 -46.29
C GLY A 504 18.02 4.41 -47.14
N PRO A 505 18.84 5.36 -47.65
CA PRO A 505 19.27 6.50 -46.86
C PRO A 505 18.72 7.87 -47.35
N ARG A 506 18.89 8.85 -46.45
CA ARG A 506 18.76 10.31 -46.57
C ARG A 506 18.91 10.91 -47.97
N PHE A 507 17.96 11.80 -48.31
CA PHE A 507 18.22 13.00 -49.10
C PHE A 507 18.03 14.24 -48.22
N GLN A 508 19.06 15.08 -48.13
CA GLN A 508 19.00 16.46 -47.66
C GLN A 508 18.57 17.35 -48.84
N VAL A 509 17.63 18.28 -48.63
CA VAL A 509 17.57 19.52 -49.40
C VAL A 509 17.20 20.69 -48.47
N GLN A 510 17.92 21.79 -48.66
CA GLN A 510 17.89 23.06 -47.95
C GLN A 510 16.61 23.88 -48.18
N ALA A 511 16.40 24.84 -47.28
CA ALA A 511 15.35 25.84 -47.30
C ALA A 511 15.45 26.83 -48.47
N GLN A 512 14.30 27.33 -48.94
CA GLN A 512 14.15 28.69 -49.49
C GLN A 512 12.69 29.16 -49.37
N ALA A 513 12.53 30.42 -49.00
CA ALA A 513 11.25 31.11 -48.82
C ALA A 513 10.70 31.67 -50.15
N SER A 514 9.37 31.71 -50.30
CA SER A 514 8.70 32.72 -51.14
C SER A 514 7.23 32.90 -50.77
N ILE A 515 6.80 34.15 -50.95
CA ILE A 515 5.49 34.76 -50.67
C ILE A 515 4.51 34.46 -51.83
N GLY A 516 3.21 34.29 -51.55
CA GLY A 516 2.18 34.47 -52.61
C GLY A 516 0.80 33.85 -52.39
N SER A 517 -0.16 34.70 -52.00
CA SER A 517 -1.56 34.81 -52.48
C SER A 517 -2.43 33.56 -52.76
N SER A 518 -3.53 33.48 -51.99
CA SER A 518 -4.93 33.24 -52.40
C SER A 518 -5.23 32.39 -53.64
N ARG A 519 -5.94 31.26 -53.45
CA ARG A 519 -7.07 30.85 -54.32
C ARG A 519 -7.96 29.80 -53.68
N ILE A 520 -9.25 30.01 -53.92
CA ILE A 520 -10.45 29.22 -53.61
C ILE A 520 -10.38 27.87 -54.35
N TYR A 521 -10.84 26.78 -53.73
CA TYR A 521 -11.20 25.55 -54.45
C TYR A 521 -12.39 24.83 -53.79
N GLU A 522 -13.44 24.63 -54.58
CA GLU A 522 -14.62 23.81 -54.35
C GLU A 522 -14.35 22.31 -54.63
N PRO A 523 -15.25 21.39 -54.22
CA PRO A 523 -14.91 19.98 -53.96
C PRO A 523 -15.02 19.09 -55.20
N ARG A 524 -14.18 18.05 -55.26
CA ARG A 524 -14.35 16.90 -56.17
C ARG A 524 -14.37 15.58 -55.40
N THR A 525 -15.32 14.77 -55.83
CA THR A 525 -15.72 13.42 -55.41
C THR A 525 -14.85 12.31 -56.00
N GLN A 526 -14.84 11.16 -55.29
CA GLN A 526 -14.44 9.78 -55.70
C GLN A 526 -12.92 9.54 -55.83
N ASP A 527 -12.29 8.51 -55.27
CA ASP A 527 -12.62 7.08 -55.32
C ASP A 527 -12.29 6.32 -54.01
N LEU A 528 -13.22 5.44 -53.61
CA LEU A 528 -13.04 4.44 -52.55
C LEU A 528 -12.35 3.20 -53.15
N ALA A 529 -11.26 2.74 -52.52
CA ALA A 529 -10.65 1.45 -52.84
C ALA A 529 -11.58 0.28 -52.48
N PRO A 530 -11.56 -0.82 -53.25
CA PRO A 530 -12.49 -1.93 -53.08
C PRO A 530 -12.22 -2.73 -51.80
N PHE A 531 -13.33 -3.24 -51.24
CA PHE A 531 -13.42 -4.12 -50.08
C PHE A 531 -12.74 -5.48 -50.35
N ASP A 532 -11.87 -5.92 -49.44
CA ASP A 532 -11.20 -7.23 -49.46
C ASP A 532 -11.80 -8.12 -48.36
N GLU A 533 -12.46 -9.21 -48.78
CA GLU A 533 -13.13 -10.20 -47.92
C GLU A 533 -12.19 -11.12 -47.14
N THR A 534 -10.86 -10.98 -47.27
CA THR A 534 -9.89 -11.91 -46.63
C THR A 534 -9.28 -11.43 -45.32
N MET A 535 -9.63 -10.23 -44.85
CA MET A 535 -9.21 -9.74 -43.53
C MET A 535 -10.39 -9.66 -42.57
N HIS A 536 -10.75 -10.78 -41.93
CA HIS A 536 -11.13 -10.91 -40.51
C HIS A 536 -11.90 -12.21 -40.24
N THR A 537 -11.23 -13.20 -39.64
CA THR A 537 -11.76 -14.06 -38.57
C THR A 537 -10.54 -14.42 -37.69
N SER A 538 -10.56 -14.48 -36.37
CA SER A 538 -11.59 -14.97 -35.47
C SER A 538 -11.29 -14.53 -34.03
N SER A 539 -12.36 -14.29 -33.28
CA SER A 539 -12.43 -14.23 -31.84
C SER A 539 -12.61 -15.63 -31.23
N PHE A 540 -12.08 -15.82 -30.01
CA PHE A 540 -12.64 -16.62 -28.90
C PHE A 540 -12.94 -18.13 -29.07
N SER A 541 -12.37 -18.90 -28.12
CA SER A 541 -12.93 -20.07 -27.40
C SER A 541 -12.53 -21.51 -27.79
N SER A 542 -11.96 -22.18 -26.77
CA SER A 542 -12.10 -23.59 -26.34
C SER A 542 -11.63 -24.77 -27.21
N LEU A 543 -10.82 -25.66 -26.59
CA LEU A 543 -10.98 -27.13 -26.40
C LEU A 543 -9.58 -27.75 -26.14
N PHE A 544 -9.29 -28.39 -25.00
CA PHE A 544 -9.56 -29.79 -24.65
C PHE A 544 -9.26 -30.82 -25.76
N GLY A 545 -8.25 -31.68 -25.50
CA GLY A 545 -8.31 -33.13 -25.77
C GLY A 545 -7.58 -33.67 -27.02
N ALA A 546 -6.55 -34.49 -26.77
CA ALA A 546 -6.14 -35.75 -27.44
C ALA A 546 -4.68 -36.03 -27.00
N LEU A 547 -4.29 -37.07 -26.25
CA LEU A 547 -4.46 -38.52 -26.47
C LEU A 547 -4.17 -38.93 -27.93
N GLU A 548 -2.89 -39.15 -28.20
CA GLU A 548 -2.33 -40.41 -28.74
C GLU A 548 -0.94 -40.62 -28.12
#